data_AF-A0A7S0YV99-F1
#
_entry.id   AF-A0A7S0YV99-F1
#
_cell.length_a   1.000
_cell.length_b   1.000
_cell.length_c   1.000
_cell.angle_alpha   90.00
_cell.angle_beta   90.00
_cell.angle_gamma   90.00
#
_symmetry.space_group_name_H-M   'P 1'
#
loop_
_entity.id
_entity.type
_entity.pdbx_description
1 polymer ?
#
loop_
_entity_poly.entity_id
_entity_poly.type
_entity_poly.pdbx_seq_one_letter_code
_entity_poly.pdbx_strand_id
1 'polypeptide(L)'
;MGLKNLIYSVLFILFCSLSTGAYGYLVGIGVGDITGPAADVNLMGYAMPLQTARGIHTRLFSRAFIFANDDPLVKGSFPSNISSSKDRVVYVNIDTCMASQLLTITVLEDLKKLYGGLYTRDNVFISGIHTHAAPAGFLQYVVYDITSMGFIPETFEALRSGIIKSIQEAHESLQPGTLSLASGILKGASVNRSPSAYAANPPQERALYDTDVDPEMTLLAVFSNSTQTRFESTGPVDLMEGSVDPNLRTIVGLGSLSWFAVHCTSMNNTNRLLSGDNKGFAEQALESYVQSISSFSSTDLASIITSSFNDSSLLSSSSSSSSRPSSSSSSSSSSSSS
;
A
#
# COMPACT_ATOMS: atom_id res chain seq x y z
N MET A 1 52.55 -21.96 26.52
CA MET A 1 51.51 -20.94 26.20
C MET A 1 50.67 -20.73 27.45
N GLY A 2 50.83 -19.59 28.12
CA GLY A 2 50.35 -19.39 29.49
C GLY A 2 48.84 -19.21 29.60
N LEU A 3 48.30 -19.55 30.76
CA LEU A 3 46.88 -19.44 31.16
C LEU A 3 46.24 -18.08 30.79
N LYS A 4 47.04 -17.01 30.76
CA LYS A 4 46.62 -15.67 30.29
C LYS A 4 46.17 -15.67 28.82
N ASN A 5 46.89 -16.33 27.92
CA ASN A 5 46.54 -16.37 26.48
C ASN A 5 45.27 -17.21 26.25
N LEU A 6 45.05 -18.26 27.05
CA LEU A 6 43.83 -19.05 27.01
C LEU A 6 42.62 -18.23 27.50
N ILE A 7 42.78 -17.44 28.58
CA ILE A 7 41.74 -16.54 29.08
C ILE A 7 41.39 -15.46 28.05
N TYR A 8 42.40 -14.85 27.39
CA TYR A 8 42.14 -13.87 26.33
C TYR A 8 41.48 -14.47 25.09
N SER A 9 41.86 -15.69 24.68
CA SER A 9 41.20 -16.37 23.56
C SER A 9 39.77 -16.79 23.89
N VAL A 10 39.50 -17.25 25.12
CA VAL A 10 38.13 -17.61 25.56
C VAL A 10 37.26 -16.36 25.73
N LEU A 11 37.79 -15.26 26.28
CA LEU A 11 37.09 -13.98 26.33
C LEU A 11 36.82 -13.40 24.94
N PHE A 12 37.76 -13.51 24.00
CA PHE A 12 37.59 -13.06 22.62
C PHE A 12 36.54 -13.89 21.87
N ILE A 13 36.52 -15.23 22.06
CA ILE A 13 35.49 -16.11 21.49
C ILE A 13 34.13 -15.87 22.15
N LEU A 14 34.06 -15.61 23.47
CA LEU A 14 32.81 -15.21 24.13
C LEU A 14 32.31 -13.86 23.60
N PHE A 15 33.19 -12.88 23.39
CA PHE A 15 32.82 -11.55 22.87
C PHE A 15 32.37 -11.60 21.39
N CYS A 16 32.99 -12.45 20.57
CA CYS A 16 32.56 -12.68 19.19
C CYS A 16 31.25 -13.49 19.10
N SER A 17 30.96 -14.35 20.08
CA SER A 17 29.70 -15.11 20.14
C SER A 17 28.49 -14.28 20.62
N LEU A 18 28.72 -13.07 21.13
CA LEU A 18 27.70 -12.24 21.78
C LEU A 18 27.21 -11.04 20.95
N SER A 19 27.58 -10.92 19.67
CA SER A 19 27.23 -9.74 18.85
C SER A 19 26.78 -10.03 17.42
N THR A 20 26.04 -11.12 17.21
CA THR A 20 25.11 -11.21 16.07
C THR A 20 23.69 -10.85 16.52
N GLY A 21 23.53 -9.66 17.10
CA GLY A 21 22.21 -9.05 17.16
C GLY A 21 21.84 -8.67 15.74
N ALA A 22 20.85 -9.33 15.16
CA ALA A 22 20.32 -8.94 13.86
C ALA A 22 19.81 -7.49 13.98
N TYR A 23 20.57 -6.54 13.44
CA TYR A 23 20.15 -5.16 13.29
C TYR A 23 18.77 -5.14 12.62
N GLY A 24 17.77 -4.56 13.27
CA GLY A 24 16.37 -4.67 12.87
C GLY A 24 15.67 -3.33 12.88
N TYR A 25 14.65 -3.20 12.03
CA TYR A 25 13.70 -2.10 12.12
C TYR A 25 12.63 -2.47 13.16
N LEU A 26 12.06 -1.49 13.85
CA LEU A 26 10.70 -1.64 14.35
C LEU A 26 9.74 -1.39 13.20
N VAL A 27 8.82 -2.32 12.99
CA VAL A 27 7.80 -2.25 11.95
C VAL A 27 6.43 -2.33 12.60
N GLY A 28 5.51 -1.50 12.14
CA GLY A 28 4.14 -1.46 12.62
C GLY A 28 3.18 -1.28 11.46
N ILE A 29 2.06 -1.99 11.48
CA ILE A 29 1.08 -2.03 10.39
C ILE A 29 -0.33 -1.89 10.95
N GLY A 30 -1.18 -1.15 10.24
CA GLY A 30 -2.56 -0.88 10.67
C GLY A 30 -3.48 -0.56 9.51
N VAL A 31 -4.77 -0.83 9.70
CA VAL A 31 -5.79 -0.68 8.66
C VAL A 31 -7.00 0.06 9.22
N GLY A 32 -7.48 1.08 8.51
CA GLY A 32 -8.69 1.82 8.87
C GLY A 32 -9.69 1.85 7.72
N ASP A 33 -10.96 1.60 7.98
CA ASP A 33 -12.02 1.82 6.98
C ASP A 33 -12.13 3.34 6.71
N ILE A 34 -12.05 3.73 5.45
CA ILE A 34 -12.20 5.11 4.98
C ILE A 34 -13.40 5.27 4.03
N THR A 35 -14.29 4.27 3.99
CA THR A 35 -15.46 4.26 3.12
C THR A 35 -16.41 5.38 3.53
N GLY A 36 -16.49 6.41 2.70
CA GLY A 36 -17.45 7.51 2.85
C GLY A 36 -18.88 7.15 2.43
N PRO A 37 -19.74 8.16 2.20
CA PRO A 37 -21.13 7.96 1.77
C PRO A 37 -21.22 7.12 0.49
N ALA A 38 -22.08 6.10 0.52
CA ALA A 38 -22.26 5.17 -0.60
C ALA A 38 -23.45 5.49 -1.51
N ALA A 39 -24.15 6.60 -1.26
CA ALA A 39 -25.31 7.04 -2.03
C ALA A 39 -25.30 8.56 -2.20
N ASP A 40 -25.78 9.04 -3.35
CA ASP A 40 -26.06 10.45 -3.66
C ASP A 40 -24.87 11.43 -3.52
N VAL A 41 -23.65 10.91 -3.56
CA VAL A 41 -22.41 11.69 -3.64
C VAL A 41 -21.68 11.41 -4.94
N ASN A 42 -21.05 12.41 -5.55
CA ASN A 42 -20.26 12.21 -6.76
C ASN A 42 -19.05 11.30 -6.50
N LEU A 43 -18.63 10.54 -7.50
CA LEU A 43 -17.35 9.81 -7.47
C LEU A 43 -16.23 10.73 -7.97
N MET A 44 -15.07 10.65 -7.30
CA MET A 44 -13.89 11.45 -7.66
C MET A 44 -13.11 10.80 -8.80
N GLY A 45 -12.60 11.60 -9.74
CA GLY A 45 -11.67 11.15 -10.78
C GLY A 45 -12.12 11.51 -12.20
N TYR A 46 -13.23 10.94 -12.68
CA TYR A 46 -13.68 11.13 -14.06
C TYR A 46 -14.30 12.50 -14.37
N ALA A 47 -14.52 13.34 -13.36
CA ALA A 47 -15.14 14.66 -13.52
C ALA A 47 -16.52 14.61 -14.22
N MET A 48 -17.32 13.58 -13.92
CA MET A 48 -18.65 13.36 -14.52
C MET A 48 -19.75 13.74 -13.53
N PRO A 49 -20.50 14.85 -13.75
CA PRO A 49 -21.50 15.33 -12.78
C PRO A 49 -22.62 14.33 -12.46
N LEU A 50 -22.94 13.42 -13.39
CA LEU A 50 -23.98 12.39 -13.21
C LEU A 50 -23.44 11.06 -12.65
N GLN A 51 -22.14 10.97 -12.37
CA GLN A 51 -21.54 9.81 -11.73
C GLN A 51 -21.64 9.94 -10.21
N THR A 52 -22.75 9.48 -9.66
CA THR A 52 -23.01 9.44 -8.22
C THR A 52 -22.95 8.02 -7.66
N ALA A 53 -22.52 7.86 -6.43
CA ALA A 53 -22.53 6.59 -5.71
C ALA A 53 -23.97 6.08 -5.54
N ARG A 54 -24.16 4.76 -5.67
CA ARG A 54 -25.42 4.02 -5.53
C ARG A 54 -25.21 2.65 -4.88
N GLY A 55 -24.15 2.50 -4.09
CA GLY A 55 -23.81 1.26 -3.42
C GLY A 55 -22.30 1.07 -3.30
N ILE A 56 -21.92 -0.11 -2.81
CA ILE A 56 -20.55 -0.50 -2.52
C ILE A 56 -20.27 -1.80 -3.27
N HIS A 57 -19.21 -1.82 -4.08
CA HIS A 57 -18.64 -3.05 -4.62
C HIS A 57 -17.61 -3.61 -3.65
N THR A 58 -16.63 -2.78 -3.27
CA THR A 58 -15.67 -3.09 -2.20
C THR A 58 -15.55 -1.92 -1.23
N ARG A 59 -15.25 -2.21 0.03
CA ARG A 59 -14.87 -1.20 1.01
C ARG A 59 -13.53 -0.57 0.61
N LEU A 60 -13.30 0.65 1.11
CA LEU A 60 -12.11 1.46 0.89
C LEU A 60 -11.34 1.53 2.21
N PHE A 61 -10.03 1.31 2.17
CA PHE A 61 -9.20 1.29 3.37
C PHE A 61 -8.02 2.27 3.29
N SER A 62 -7.61 2.73 4.48
CA SER A 62 -6.31 3.32 4.74
C SER A 62 -5.39 2.26 5.32
N ARG A 63 -4.20 2.14 4.75
CA ARG A 63 -3.20 1.14 5.08
C ARG A 63 -1.92 1.85 5.50
N ALA A 64 -1.61 1.80 6.79
CA ALA A 64 -0.47 2.51 7.37
C ALA A 64 0.68 1.55 7.70
N PHE A 65 1.90 1.98 7.37
CA PHE A 65 3.14 1.29 7.62
C PHE A 65 4.08 2.23 8.36
N ILE A 66 4.53 1.82 9.53
CA ILE A 66 5.49 2.56 10.35
C ILE A 66 6.80 1.79 10.33
N PHE A 67 7.87 2.48 9.99
CA PHE A 67 9.23 1.99 10.06
C PHE A 67 9.99 2.88 11.03
N ALA A 68 10.61 2.31 12.05
CA ALA A 68 11.47 3.04 12.97
C ALA A 68 12.81 2.34 13.16
N ASN A 69 13.86 3.13 13.36
CA ASN A 69 15.19 2.60 13.63
C ASN A 69 15.27 2.08 15.08
N ASP A 70 15.67 0.82 15.24
CA ASP A 70 15.97 0.20 16.54
C ASP A 70 17.47 0.06 16.79
N ASP A 71 18.34 0.63 15.95
CA ASP A 71 19.79 0.43 16.03
C ASP A 71 20.40 0.97 17.36
N PRO A 72 20.88 0.09 18.26
CA PRO A 72 21.55 0.49 19.49
C PRO A 72 22.96 1.04 19.28
N LEU A 73 23.53 1.00 18.07
CA LEU A 73 24.78 1.69 17.74
C LEU A 73 24.57 3.16 17.38
N VAL A 74 23.36 3.51 16.90
CA VAL A 74 22.94 4.92 16.72
C VAL A 74 22.51 5.52 18.07
N LYS A 75 22.01 4.68 18.99
CA LYS A 75 21.65 5.07 20.35
C LYS A 75 22.55 4.39 21.37
N GLY A 76 23.62 5.08 21.76
CA GLY A 76 24.48 4.64 22.85
C GLY A 76 23.66 4.26 24.10
N SER A 77 23.49 2.95 24.30
CA SER A 77 22.79 2.29 25.42
C SER A 77 21.25 2.39 25.37
N PHE A 78 20.57 1.24 25.24
CA PHE A 78 19.17 1.06 25.70
C PHE A 78 19.01 1.49 27.17
N PRO A 79 17.81 1.82 27.71
CA PRO A 79 16.45 1.59 27.18
C PRO A 79 15.47 2.80 27.28
N SER A 80 14.22 2.60 26.85
CA SER A 80 13.02 3.41 27.20
C SER A 80 12.94 4.85 26.70
N ASN A 81 12.59 5.04 25.42
CA ASN A 81 11.45 5.86 25.00
C ASN A 81 11.37 5.83 23.48
N ILE A 82 10.14 5.81 22.99
CA ILE A 82 9.70 5.93 21.61
C ILE A 82 10.71 6.75 20.78
N SER A 83 11.20 6.16 19.68
CA SER A 83 12.20 6.77 18.80
C SER A 83 11.88 8.23 18.51
N SER A 84 12.90 9.09 18.44
CA SER A 84 12.70 10.48 18.04
C SER A 84 11.98 10.53 16.69
N SER A 85 11.27 11.63 16.39
CA SER A 85 10.58 11.78 15.09
C SER A 85 11.51 11.60 13.88
N LYS A 86 12.82 11.84 14.05
CA LYS A 86 13.84 11.68 13.01
C LYS A 86 14.17 10.23 12.68
N ASP A 87 13.81 9.30 13.55
CA ASP A 87 14.13 7.88 13.40
C ASP A 87 12.93 7.06 12.90
N ARG A 88 11.81 7.71 12.54
CA ARG A 88 10.56 7.06 12.20
C ARG A 88 10.00 7.64 10.91
N VAL A 89 9.44 6.78 10.06
CA VAL A 89 8.65 7.13 8.87
C VAL A 89 7.30 6.43 8.95
N VAL A 90 6.23 7.14 8.58
CA VAL A 90 4.88 6.62 8.38
C VAL A 90 4.52 6.77 6.92
N TYR A 91 4.20 5.66 6.27
CA TYR A 91 3.67 5.64 4.92
C TYR A 91 2.22 5.13 4.97
N VAL A 92 1.30 5.93 4.45
CA VAL A 92 -0.13 5.62 4.41
C VAL A 92 -0.57 5.56 2.96
N ASN A 93 -1.15 4.43 2.55
CA ASN A 93 -1.80 4.28 1.27
C ASN A 93 -3.32 4.24 1.48
N ILE A 94 -4.06 5.07 0.75
CA ILE A 94 -5.52 5.17 0.89
C ILE A 94 -6.23 4.81 -0.42
N ASP A 95 -7.32 4.04 -0.30
CA ASP A 95 -8.22 3.65 -1.40
C ASP A 95 -9.07 4.84 -1.88
N THR A 96 -8.42 5.88 -2.40
CA THR A 96 -9.04 7.10 -2.93
C THR A 96 -8.37 7.56 -4.22
N CYS A 97 -8.94 8.57 -4.87
CA CYS A 97 -8.38 9.14 -6.09
C CYS A 97 -7.07 9.91 -5.83
N MET A 98 -6.92 10.56 -4.67
CA MET A 98 -5.69 11.28 -4.30
C MET A 98 -5.73 11.60 -2.81
N ALA A 99 -4.57 11.87 -2.22
CA ALA A 99 -4.52 12.59 -0.95
C ALA A 99 -4.81 14.08 -1.18
N SER A 100 -5.49 14.73 -0.23
CA SER A 100 -5.70 16.19 -0.26
C SER A 100 -4.78 16.91 0.73
N GLN A 101 -4.37 18.13 0.38
CA GLN A 101 -3.58 18.97 1.28
C GLN A 101 -4.32 19.22 2.61
N LEU A 102 -5.62 19.49 2.56
CA LEU A 102 -6.48 19.68 3.74
C LEU A 102 -6.43 18.45 4.64
N LEU A 103 -6.65 17.27 4.05
CA LEU A 103 -6.62 16.00 4.76
C LEU A 103 -5.25 15.77 5.43
N THR A 104 -4.16 16.03 4.72
CA THR A 104 -2.80 15.93 5.29
C THR A 104 -2.61 16.88 6.48
N ILE A 105 -3.02 18.14 6.36
CA ILE A 105 -2.89 19.13 7.45
C ILE A 105 -3.70 18.69 8.67
N THR A 106 -4.97 18.32 8.49
CA THR A 106 -5.84 17.92 9.61
C THR A 106 -5.38 16.63 10.29
N VAL A 107 -4.89 15.66 9.51
CA VAL A 107 -4.33 14.42 10.06
C VAL A 107 -3.09 14.73 10.90
N LEU A 108 -2.19 15.59 10.41
CA LEU A 108 -1.00 16.00 11.18
C LEU A 108 -1.36 16.74 12.47
N GLU A 109 -2.39 17.58 12.45
CA GLU A 109 -2.89 18.26 13.66
C GLU A 109 -3.42 17.28 14.71
N ASP A 110 -4.14 16.25 14.29
CA ASP A 110 -4.65 15.23 15.21
C ASP A 110 -3.55 14.31 15.74
N LEU A 111 -2.63 13.89 14.86
CA LEU A 111 -1.46 13.13 15.29
C LEU A 111 -0.61 13.92 16.28
N LYS A 112 -0.51 15.25 16.13
CA LYS A 112 0.18 16.11 17.09
C LYS A 112 -0.52 16.13 18.45
N LYS A 113 -1.85 16.11 18.50
CA LYS A 113 -2.61 16.00 19.76
C LYS A 113 -2.41 14.64 20.44
N LEU A 114 -2.37 13.57 19.65
CA LEU A 114 -2.24 12.19 20.14
C LEU A 114 -0.80 11.83 20.56
N TYR A 115 0.19 12.26 19.79
CA TYR A 115 1.58 11.77 19.88
C TYR A 115 2.62 12.89 19.99
N GLY A 116 2.20 14.13 20.22
CA GLY A 116 3.10 15.28 20.34
C GLY A 116 3.90 15.53 19.07
N GLY A 117 5.22 15.65 19.19
CA GLY A 117 6.12 15.92 18.06
C GLY A 117 6.57 14.69 17.28
N LEU A 118 6.00 13.50 17.54
CA LEU A 118 6.48 12.24 16.97
C LEU A 118 6.18 12.11 15.47
N TYR A 119 4.99 12.54 15.06
CA TYR A 119 4.52 12.51 13.69
C TYR A 119 4.38 13.94 13.17
N THR A 120 5.10 14.22 12.10
CA THR A 120 5.31 15.55 11.56
C THR A 120 5.21 15.52 10.05
N ARG A 121 5.20 16.70 9.42
CA ARG A 121 5.22 16.83 7.96
C ARG A 121 6.45 16.15 7.32
N ASP A 122 7.55 16.00 8.06
CA ASP A 122 8.81 15.48 7.53
C ASP A 122 8.82 13.95 7.47
N ASN A 123 7.92 13.27 8.18
CA ASN A 123 7.95 11.82 8.31
C ASN A 123 6.59 11.12 8.15
N VAL A 124 5.54 11.82 7.73
CA VAL A 124 4.23 11.24 7.41
C VAL A 124 3.93 11.46 5.93
N PHE A 125 3.76 10.37 5.19
CA PHE A 125 3.43 10.35 3.78
C PHE A 125 2.04 9.73 3.61
N ILE A 126 1.15 10.41 2.89
CA ILE A 126 -0.18 9.90 2.57
C ILE A 126 -0.32 9.90 1.04
N SER A 127 -0.55 8.72 0.47
CA SER A 127 -0.72 8.52 -0.97
C SER A 127 -2.09 7.91 -1.26
N GLY A 128 -2.74 8.35 -2.33
CA GLY A 128 -3.94 7.69 -2.83
C GLY A 128 -3.59 6.72 -3.96
N ILE A 129 -4.24 5.56 -4.00
CA ILE A 129 -4.05 4.57 -5.09
C ILE A 129 -4.53 5.05 -6.46
N HIS A 130 -5.19 6.21 -6.49
CA HIS A 130 -5.77 6.82 -7.67
C HIS A 130 -7.02 6.11 -8.20
N THR A 131 -7.85 5.51 -7.33
CA THR A 131 -9.16 4.95 -7.73
C THR A 131 -10.13 6.05 -8.14
N HIS A 132 -10.79 5.86 -9.31
CA HIS A 132 -11.84 6.74 -9.81
C HIS A 132 -13.25 6.32 -9.32
N ALA A 133 -13.30 5.44 -8.31
CA ALA A 133 -14.53 4.87 -7.75
C ALA A 133 -14.65 5.09 -6.24
N ALA A 134 -14.10 6.20 -5.71
CA ALA A 134 -14.26 6.63 -4.33
C ALA A 134 -15.12 7.91 -4.21
N PRO A 135 -15.78 8.18 -3.07
CA PRO A 135 -16.56 9.40 -2.88
C PRO A 135 -15.72 10.68 -3.05
N ALA A 136 -16.31 11.70 -3.65
CA ALA A 136 -15.72 13.02 -3.85
C ALA A 136 -15.93 13.97 -2.66
N GLY A 137 -15.57 15.25 -2.82
CA GLY A 137 -15.89 16.32 -1.88
C GLY A 137 -14.96 16.44 -0.67
N PHE A 138 -13.69 16.07 -0.80
CA PHE A 138 -12.70 16.14 0.29
C PHE A 138 -11.48 17.03 -0.02
N LEU A 139 -11.53 17.74 -1.16
CA LEU A 139 -10.49 18.66 -1.61
C LEU A 139 -10.89 20.10 -1.22
N GLN A 140 -9.91 20.98 -1.01
CA GLN A 140 -10.14 22.36 -0.55
C GLN A 140 -10.23 23.39 -1.67
N TYR A 141 -9.82 23.02 -2.89
CA TYR A 141 -9.70 23.95 -4.00
C TYR A 141 -10.90 23.83 -4.92
N VAL A 142 -11.52 24.97 -5.22
CA VAL A 142 -12.76 25.09 -6.01
C VAL A 142 -12.74 24.28 -7.31
N VAL A 143 -11.59 24.22 -7.99
CA VAL A 143 -11.45 23.48 -9.26
C VAL A 143 -11.88 22.02 -9.14
N TYR A 144 -11.63 21.38 -7.98
CA TYR A 144 -12.00 20.00 -7.73
C TYR A 144 -13.43 19.85 -7.20
N ASP A 145 -13.97 20.91 -6.60
CA ASP A 145 -15.31 20.93 -6.03
C ASP A 145 -16.41 21.08 -7.08
N ILE A 146 -16.10 21.69 -8.23
CA ILE A 146 -17.08 21.92 -9.32
C ILE A 146 -17.77 20.61 -9.71
N THR A 147 -17.02 19.52 -9.85
CA THR A 147 -17.56 18.22 -10.26
C THR A 147 -18.06 17.37 -9.10
N SER A 148 -17.69 17.71 -7.86
CA SER A 148 -18.21 17.06 -6.65
C SER A 148 -19.43 17.78 -6.06
N MET A 149 -19.86 18.89 -6.68
CA MET A 149 -20.92 19.76 -6.19
C MET A 149 -20.63 20.36 -4.81
N GLY A 150 -19.34 20.55 -4.49
CA GLY A 150 -18.86 21.10 -3.22
C GLY A 150 -18.16 20.10 -2.31
N PHE A 151 -17.85 20.59 -1.11
CA PHE A 151 -17.24 19.82 -0.03
C PHE A 151 -18.31 18.99 0.70
N ILE A 152 -17.97 17.73 1.01
CA ILE A 152 -18.83 16.74 1.65
C ILE A 152 -18.17 16.34 2.99
N PRO A 153 -18.61 16.93 4.12
CA PRO A 153 -18.01 16.68 5.43
C PRO A 153 -17.96 15.21 5.83
N GLU A 154 -18.97 14.43 5.45
CA GLU A 154 -19.07 13.01 5.75
C GLU A 154 -17.99 12.20 5.04
N THR A 155 -17.69 12.52 3.78
CA THR A 155 -16.54 11.93 3.08
C THR A 155 -15.25 12.31 3.79
N PHE A 156 -15.06 13.59 4.08
CA PHE A 156 -13.84 14.09 4.69
C PHE A 156 -13.56 13.45 6.06
N GLU A 157 -14.57 13.35 6.92
CA GLU A 157 -14.42 12.76 8.25
C GLU A 157 -14.22 11.24 8.20
N ALA A 158 -14.83 10.53 7.23
CA ALA A 158 -14.53 9.11 7.02
C ALA A 158 -13.06 8.90 6.63
N LEU A 159 -12.53 9.72 5.71
CA LEU A 159 -11.12 9.67 5.32
C LEU A 159 -10.20 10.00 6.51
N ARG A 160 -10.46 11.12 7.20
CA ARG A 160 -9.65 11.60 8.33
C ARG A 160 -9.61 10.57 9.45
N SER A 161 -10.76 10.10 9.90
CA SER A 161 -10.86 9.14 11.01
C SER A 161 -10.24 7.78 10.68
N GLY A 162 -10.47 7.26 9.48
CA GLY A 162 -9.87 5.99 9.05
C GLY A 162 -8.35 6.07 8.88
N ILE A 163 -7.82 7.19 8.37
CA ILE A 163 -6.37 7.42 8.31
C ILE A 163 -5.77 7.45 9.71
N ILE A 164 -6.34 8.25 10.62
CA ILE A 164 -5.87 8.30 12.01
C ILE A 164 -5.91 6.92 12.64
N LYS A 165 -7.03 6.19 12.49
CA LYS A 165 -7.19 4.83 13.01
C LYS A 165 -6.10 3.88 12.49
N SER A 166 -5.82 3.89 11.19
CA SER A 166 -4.77 3.05 10.61
C SER A 166 -3.38 3.36 11.18
N ILE A 167 -3.06 4.65 11.42
CA ILE A 167 -1.79 5.06 12.02
C ILE A 167 -1.72 4.68 13.51
N GLN A 168 -2.83 4.79 14.25
CA GLN A 168 -2.90 4.35 15.64
C GLN A 168 -2.65 2.85 15.75
N GLU A 169 -3.32 2.03 14.92
CA GLU A 169 -3.09 0.59 14.87
C GLU A 169 -1.65 0.24 14.49
N ALA A 170 -1.08 0.93 13.50
CA ALA A 170 0.31 0.75 13.12
C ALA A 170 1.29 1.17 14.23
N HIS A 171 0.96 2.19 15.02
CA HIS A 171 1.76 2.61 16.17
C HIS A 171 1.72 1.56 17.29
N GLU A 172 0.54 1.02 17.58
CA GLU A 172 0.30 0.04 18.63
C GLU A 172 0.84 -1.35 18.28
N SER A 173 1.00 -1.66 16.99
CA SER A 173 1.54 -2.93 16.50
C SER A 173 3.05 -2.94 16.25
N LEU A 174 3.78 -1.89 16.67
CA LEU A 174 5.23 -1.79 16.49
C LEU A 174 5.96 -2.97 17.14
N GLN A 175 6.73 -3.69 16.33
CA GLN A 175 7.51 -4.86 16.75
C GLN A 175 8.81 -4.98 15.94
N PRO A 176 9.83 -5.71 16.44
CA PRO A 176 11.02 -5.99 15.65
C PRO A 176 10.69 -6.72 14.35
N GLY A 177 11.23 -6.23 13.24
CA GLY A 177 10.98 -6.77 11.91
C GLY A 177 12.15 -6.60 10.93
N THR A 178 12.02 -7.27 9.81
CA THR A 178 12.95 -7.22 8.67
C THR A 178 12.21 -6.78 7.42
N LEU A 179 12.94 -6.08 6.54
CA LEU A 179 12.45 -5.55 5.29
C LEU A 179 13.18 -6.21 4.14
N SER A 180 12.46 -6.63 3.12
CA SER A 180 13.04 -7.16 1.88
C SER A 180 12.49 -6.39 0.68
N LEU A 181 13.38 -5.96 -0.20
CA LEU A 181 13.02 -5.29 -1.45
C LEU A 181 13.19 -6.28 -2.61
N ALA A 182 12.20 -6.33 -3.50
CA ALA A 182 12.26 -7.07 -4.75
C ALA A 182 11.70 -6.22 -5.89
N SER A 183 12.21 -6.44 -7.10
CA SER A 183 11.68 -5.85 -8.32
C SER A 183 11.41 -6.93 -9.35
N GLY A 184 10.41 -6.72 -10.20
CA GLY A 184 10.06 -7.64 -11.29
C GLY A 184 9.33 -6.94 -12.43
N ILE A 185 9.32 -7.57 -13.59
CA ILE A 185 8.68 -7.02 -14.80
C ILE A 185 7.26 -7.58 -14.94
N LEU A 186 6.24 -6.72 -14.80
CA LEU A 186 4.83 -7.04 -15.01
C LEU A 186 4.36 -6.55 -16.38
N LYS A 187 4.26 -7.48 -17.34
CA LYS A 187 3.79 -7.18 -18.70
C LYS A 187 2.28 -7.35 -18.83
N GLY A 188 1.67 -6.56 -19.71
CA GLY A 188 0.25 -6.68 -20.07
C GLY A 188 -0.73 -6.10 -19.06
N ALA A 189 -0.26 -5.49 -17.97
CA ALA A 189 -1.10 -4.85 -16.96
C ALA A 189 -1.34 -3.34 -17.21
N SER A 190 -0.61 -2.73 -18.14
CA SER A 190 -0.72 -1.30 -18.46
C SER A 190 -0.51 -1.04 -19.96
N VAL A 191 -1.01 0.11 -20.43
CA VAL A 191 -0.78 0.65 -21.77
C VAL A 191 -0.56 2.15 -21.68
N ASN A 192 0.22 2.73 -22.60
CA ASN A 192 0.39 4.17 -22.69
C ASN A 192 -0.84 4.80 -23.38
N ARG A 193 -1.53 5.71 -22.69
CA ARG A 193 -2.73 6.39 -23.20
C ARG A 193 -2.42 7.60 -24.09
N SER A 194 -1.16 8.00 -24.21
CA SER A 194 -0.70 9.16 -24.96
C SER A 194 0.65 8.89 -25.67
N PRO A 195 0.71 7.88 -26.56
CA PRO A 195 1.95 7.46 -27.21
C PRO A 195 2.56 8.57 -28.08
N SER A 196 1.74 9.46 -28.65
CA SER A 196 2.22 10.62 -29.42
C SER A 196 2.97 11.63 -28.54
N ALA A 197 2.54 11.83 -27.29
CA ALA A 197 3.24 12.69 -26.34
C ALA A 197 4.55 12.06 -25.88
N TYR A 198 4.57 10.76 -25.61
CA TYR A 198 5.81 10.03 -25.33
C TYR A 198 6.79 10.12 -26.52
N ALA A 199 6.29 9.98 -27.75
CA ALA A 199 7.08 10.15 -28.97
C ALA A 199 7.57 11.59 -29.24
N ALA A 200 7.20 12.57 -28.40
CA ALA A 200 7.78 13.92 -28.43
C ALA A 200 9.02 14.06 -27.51
N ASN A 201 9.27 13.11 -26.59
CA ASN A 201 10.47 13.11 -25.75
C ASN A 201 11.75 12.99 -26.61
N PRO A 202 12.90 13.57 -26.20
CA PRO A 202 14.16 13.45 -26.95
C PRO A 202 14.49 11.99 -27.34
N PRO A 203 14.91 11.72 -28.60
CA PRO A 203 15.21 10.36 -29.05
C PRO A 203 16.25 9.65 -28.18
N GLN A 204 17.24 10.39 -27.66
CA GLN A 204 18.29 9.87 -26.78
C GLN A 204 17.75 9.40 -25.43
N GLU A 205 16.71 10.07 -24.89
CA GLU A 205 16.05 9.67 -23.65
C GLU A 205 15.19 8.43 -23.87
N ARG A 206 14.37 8.41 -24.92
CA ARG A 206 13.53 7.24 -25.23
C ARG A 206 14.34 5.97 -25.47
N ALA A 207 15.55 6.10 -26.02
CA ALA A 207 16.45 4.98 -26.24
C ALA A 207 16.95 4.31 -24.93
N LEU A 208 16.73 4.93 -23.77
CA LEU A 208 17.04 4.34 -22.46
C LEU A 208 15.97 3.34 -21.98
N TYR A 209 14.83 3.25 -22.67
CA TYR A 209 13.68 2.44 -22.26
C TYR A 209 13.23 1.53 -23.40
N ASP A 210 12.91 0.27 -23.08
CA ASP A 210 12.46 -0.72 -24.06
C ASP A 210 11.03 -0.44 -24.57
N THR A 211 10.20 0.21 -23.75
CA THR A 211 8.78 0.44 -24.01
C THR A 211 8.35 1.85 -23.61
N ASP A 212 7.16 2.28 -24.06
CA ASP A 212 6.53 3.54 -23.66
C ASP A 212 5.66 3.42 -22.40
N VAL A 213 5.75 2.29 -21.72
CA VAL A 213 5.20 2.01 -20.39
C VAL A 213 6.33 1.65 -19.43
N ASP A 214 6.11 1.87 -18.14
CA ASP A 214 6.96 1.34 -17.08
C ASP A 214 6.42 -0.02 -16.62
N PRO A 215 7.08 -1.14 -16.96
CA PRO A 215 6.64 -2.46 -16.56
C PRO A 215 7.25 -2.91 -15.23
N GLU A 216 8.13 -2.13 -14.61
CA GLU A 216 8.77 -2.53 -13.36
C GLU A 216 7.80 -2.37 -12.19
N MET A 217 7.62 -3.46 -11.44
CA MET A 217 6.96 -3.47 -10.15
C MET A 217 8.01 -3.62 -9.06
N THR A 218 8.00 -2.72 -8.08
CA THR A 218 8.84 -2.81 -6.88
C THR A 218 7.99 -3.23 -5.69
N LEU A 219 8.43 -4.21 -4.92
CA LEU A 219 7.77 -4.74 -3.74
C LEU A 219 8.70 -4.61 -2.52
N LEU A 220 8.23 -3.92 -1.48
CA LEU A 220 8.81 -3.94 -0.15
C LEU A 220 7.98 -4.88 0.73
N ALA A 221 8.51 -6.05 1.05
CA ALA A 221 7.89 -7.00 1.97
C ALA A 221 8.38 -6.75 3.40
N VAL A 222 7.44 -6.82 4.35
CA VAL A 222 7.66 -6.58 5.77
C VAL A 222 7.44 -7.88 6.52
N PHE A 223 8.42 -8.27 7.33
CA PHE A 223 8.40 -9.52 8.09
C PHE A 223 8.61 -9.25 9.57
N SER A 224 7.95 -10.05 10.42
CA SER A 224 8.23 -10.06 11.85
C SER A 224 9.50 -10.84 12.13
N ASN A 225 10.28 -10.34 13.09
CA ASN A 225 11.40 -11.10 13.66
C ASN A 225 10.95 -11.99 14.84
N SER A 226 9.66 -12.00 15.19
CA SER A 226 9.15 -12.88 16.23
C SER A 226 9.30 -14.34 15.81
N THR A 227 10.05 -15.11 16.57
CA THR A 227 10.10 -16.57 16.44
C THR A 227 8.78 -17.15 16.95
N GLN A 228 7.93 -17.64 16.05
CA GLN A 228 6.76 -18.43 16.43
C GLN A 228 7.04 -19.90 16.11
N THR A 229 7.06 -20.73 17.16
CA THR A 229 7.19 -22.18 17.05
C THR A 229 5.96 -22.74 16.35
N ARG A 230 6.15 -23.31 15.16
CA ARG A 230 5.10 -24.04 14.46
C ARG A 230 4.85 -25.35 15.19
N PHE A 231 3.66 -25.52 15.77
CA PHE A 231 3.16 -26.86 16.09
C PHE A 231 2.61 -27.43 14.80
N GLU A 232 3.33 -28.37 14.17
CA GLU A 232 2.74 -29.16 13.09
C GLU A 232 1.68 -30.08 13.69
N SER A 233 0.41 -29.71 13.49
CA SER A 233 -0.70 -30.65 13.63
C SER A 233 -0.66 -31.58 12.42
N THR A 234 0.04 -32.70 12.54
CA THR A 234 -0.20 -33.83 11.65
C THR A 234 -1.59 -34.37 11.94
N GLY A 235 -2.43 -34.47 10.90
CA GLY A 235 -3.74 -35.11 10.98
C GLY A 235 -3.70 -36.55 11.54
N PRO A 236 -4.86 -37.20 11.70
CA PRO A 236 -5.04 -38.29 12.64
C PRO A 236 -4.30 -39.56 12.21
N VAL A 237 -3.07 -39.75 12.71
CA VAL A 237 -2.38 -41.05 12.74
C VAL A 237 -1.48 -41.11 13.97
N ASP A 238 -1.82 -42.04 14.86
CA ASP A 238 -1.05 -42.68 15.93
C ASP A 238 0.01 -41.91 16.73
N LEU A 239 -0.22 -41.95 18.04
CA LEU A 239 0.71 -41.81 19.17
C LEU A 239 2.19 -42.02 18.84
N MET A 240 2.90 -40.97 18.42
CA MET A 240 4.30 -40.74 18.74
C MET A 240 4.57 -39.23 18.84
N GLU A 241 5.21 -38.88 19.94
CA GLU A 241 5.70 -37.57 20.36
C GLU A 241 6.23 -36.72 19.19
N GLY A 242 5.49 -35.67 18.82
CA GLY A 242 5.88 -34.75 17.75
C GLY A 242 7.16 -33.99 18.12
N SER A 243 8.25 -34.24 17.38
CA SER A 243 9.50 -33.51 17.52
C SER A 243 9.34 -32.09 16.97
N VAL A 244 9.32 -31.08 17.84
CA VAL A 244 9.49 -29.68 17.46
C VAL A 244 10.94 -29.50 17.03
N ASP A 245 11.21 -29.09 15.78
CA ASP A 245 12.55 -28.60 15.41
C ASP A 245 12.71 -27.17 15.96
N PRO A 246 13.53 -26.94 16.99
CA PRO A 246 13.75 -25.62 17.57
C PRO A 246 14.44 -24.63 16.60
N ASN A 247 14.92 -25.09 15.44
CA ASN A 247 15.58 -24.25 14.43
C ASN A 247 14.65 -23.80 13.31
N LEU A 248 13.41 -24.29 13.23
CA LEU A 248 12.44 -23.85 12.23
C LEU A 248 11.88 -22.48 12.63
N ARG A 249 12.58 -21.41 12.22
CA ARG A 249 12.10 -20.04 12.31
C ARG A 249 11.02 -19.82 11.26
N THR A 250 9.76 -19.75 11.68
CA THR A 250 8.68 -19.28 10.79
C THR A 250 8.87 -17.79 10.55
N ILE A 251 9.15 -17.40 9.30
CA ILE A 251 9.10 -16.00 8.89
C ILE A 251 7.62 -15.62 8.78
N VAL A 252 7.15 -14.74 9.66
CA VAL A 252 5.77 -14.24 9.63
C VAL A 252 5.73 -12.98 8.78
N GLY A 253 5.06 -13.02 7.63
CA GLY A 253 4.79 -11.82 6.84
C GLY A 253 3.82 -10.91 7.60
N LEU A 254 4.15 -9.61 7.68
CA LEU A 254 3.32 -8.58 8.28
C LEU A 254 2.68 -7.64 7.25
N GLY A 255 3.19 -7.61 6.03
CA GLY A 255 2.64 -6.72 5.01
C GLY A 255 3.54 -6.57 3.82
N SER A 256 3.03 -5.85 2.83
CA SER A 256 3.80 -5.50 1.64
C SER A 256 3.37 -4.15 1.08
N LEU A 257 4.33 -3.40 0.55
CA LEU A 257 4.09 -2.20 -0.25
C LEU A 257 4.57 -2.49 -1.67
N SER A 258 3.74 -2.24 -2.66
CA SER A 258 4.00 -2.45 -4.07
C SER A 258 3.86 -1.14 -4.83
N TRP A 259 4.80 -0.85 -5.72
CA TRP A 259 4.75 0.30 -6.61
C TRP A 259 4.73 -0.21 -8.04
N PHE A 260 3.71 0.18 -8.80
CA PHE A 260 3.54 -0.18 -10.21
C PHE A 260 2.68 0.85 -10.94
N ALA A 261 3.12 1.32 -12.10
CA ALA A 261 2.48 2.38 -12.86
C ALA A 261 1.22 1.92 -13.61
N VAL A 262 0.04 2.09 -13.01
CA VAL A 262 -1.26 1.87 -13.66
C VAL A 262 -2.35 2.67 -12.96
N HIS A 263 -3.16 3.40 -13.73
CA HIS A 263 -4.35 4.06 -13.19
C HIS A 263 -5.37 3.03 -12.72
N CYS A 264 -6.01 3.34 -11.59
CA CYS A 264 -7.20 2.65 -11.10
C CYS A 264 -8.47 3.16 -11.81
N THR A 265 -8.57 2.84 -13.10
CA THR A 265 -9.68 3.18 -13.99
C THR A 265 -10.30 1.95 -14.68
N SER A 266 -10.15 0.75 -14.10
CA SER A 266 -10.81 -0.45 -14.63
C SER A 266 -12.34 -0.34 -14.50
N MET A 267 -12.83 0.27 -13.42
CA MET A 267 -14.21 0.71 -13.27
C MET A 267 -14.38 2.02 -14.04
N ASN A 268 -15.09 1.98 -15.17
CA ASN A 268 -15.28 3.15 -16.03
C ASN A 268 -16.26 4.19 -15.42
N ASN A 269 -16.46 5.31 -16.12
CA ASN A 269 -17.33 6.40 -15.66
C ASN A 269 -18.85 6.09 -15.60
N THR A 270 -19.27 4.92 -16.09
CA THR A 270 -20.64 4.42 -15.93
C THR A 270 -20.85 3.68 -14.61
N ASN A 271 -19.76 3.30 -13.93
CA ASN A 271 -19.82 2.73 -12.60
C ASN A 271 -20.50 3.70 -11.61
N ARG A 272 -21.24 3.12 -10.67
CA ARG A 272 -21.95 3.82 -9.59
C ARG A 272 -21.69 3.17 -8.23
N LEU A 273 -20.77 2.20 -8.13
CA LEU A 273 -20.45 1.51 -6.89
C LEU A 273 -19.09 1.96 -6.36
N LEU A 274 -18.98 2.15 -5.04
CA LEU A 274 -17.68 2.42 -4.43
C LEU A 274 -16.73 1.22 -4.61
N SER A 275 -15.48 1.48 -4.98
CA SER A 275 -14.50 0.42 -5.18
C SER A 275 -13.06 0.92 -5.12
N GLY A 276 -12.17 0.08 -4.57
CA GLY A 276 -10.72 0.24 -4.69
C GLY A 276 -10.17 -0.05 -6.10
N ASP A 277 -11.02 -0.40 -7.07
CA ASP A 277 -10.65 -0.67 -8.47
C ASP A 277 -9.58 -1.79 -8.58
N ASN A 278 -8.69 -1.74 -9.57
CA ASN A 278 -7.70 -2.78 -9.82
C ASN A 278 -6.64 -2.90 -8.71
N LYS A 279 -6.12 -1.80 -8.15
CA LYS A 279 -5.14 -1.82 -7.05
C LYS A 279 -5.80 -2.26 -5.75
N GLY A 280 -6.92 -1.67 -5.34
CA GLY A 280 -7.62 -2.10 -4.13
C GLY A 280 -8.12 -3.54 -4.21
N PHE A 281 -8.48 -4.04 -5.40
CA PHE A 281 -8.71 -5.48 -5.60
C PHE A 281 -7.45 -6.31 -5.36
N ALA A 282 -6.31 -5.92 -5.94
CA ALA A 282 -5.04 -6.62 -5.72
C ALA A 282 -4.65 -6.63 -4.23
N GLU A 283 -4.89 -5.52 -3.52
CA GLU A 283 -4.64 -5.40 -2.09
C GLU A 283 -5.51 -6.38 -1.28
N GLN A 284 -6.82 -6.33 -1.49
CA GLN A 284 -7.78 -7.17 -0.78
C GLN A 284 -7.65 -8.66 -1.15
N ALA A 285 -7.26 -8.97 -2.40
CA ALA A 285 -7.02 -10.33 -2.85
C ALA A 285 -5.79 -10.94 -2.18
N LEU A 286 -4.69 -10.19 -2.05
CA LEU A 286 -3.49 -10.64 -1.35
C LEU A 286 -3.77 -10.82 0.15
N GLU A 287 -4.46 -9.85 0.78
CA GLU A 287 -4.92 -9.93 2.17
C GLU A 287 -5.75 -11.20 2.42
N SER A 288 -6.75 -11.46 1.56
CA SER A 288 -7.63 -12.63 1.66
C SER A 288 -6.87 -13.93 1.42
N TYR A 289 -5.96 -13.97 0.45
CA TYR A 289 -5.15 -15.14 0.15
C TYR A 289 -4.28 -15.54 1.35
N VAL A 290 -3.61 -14.57 1.98
CA VAL A 290 -2.78 -14.82 3.16
C VAL A 290 -3.62 -15.28 4.35
N GLN A 291 -4.75 -14.62 4.61
CA GLN A 291 -5.66 -15.03 5.67
C GLN A 291 -6.14 -16.46 5.46
N SER A 292 -6.41 -16.86 4.21
CA SER A 292 -6.80 -18.23 3.89
C SER A 292 -5.70 -19.23 4.26
N ILE A 293 -4.43 -18.94 3.95
CA ILE A 293 -3.29 -19.79 4.33
C ILE A 293 -3.16 -19.88 5.86
N SER A 294 -3.33 -18.76 6.55
CA SER A 294 -3.21 -18.68 8.00
C SER A 294 -4.31 -19.48 8.71
N SER A 295 -5.54 -19.49 8.17
CA SER A 295 -6.68 -20.25 8.72
C SER A 295 -6.51 -21.78 8.65
N PHE A 296 -5.62 -22.29 7.80
CA PHE A 296 -5.25 -23.72 7.75
C PHE A 296 -4.16 -24.10 8.76
N SER A 297 -3.53 -23.13 9.41
CA SER A 297 -2.56 -23.36 10.48
C SER A 297 -3.28 -23.20 11.82
N SER A 298 -3.34 -24.25 12.63
CA SER A 298 -4.01 -24.26 13.94
C SER A 298 -3.34 -23.41 15.04
N THR A 299 -2.48 -22.47 14.64
CA THR A 299 -1.87 -21.46 15.49
C THR A 299 -2.46 -20.11 15.11
N ASP A 300 -2.75 -19.26 16.08
CA ASP A 300 -3.21 -17.86 15.91
C ASP A 300 -2.22 -17.03 15.06
N LEU A 301 -2.13 -17.34 13.77
CA LEU A 301 -1.39 -16.60 12.75
C LEU A 301 -2.32 -15.51 12.27
N ALA A 302 -2.62 -14.55 13.13
CA ALA A 302 -3.08 -13.24 12.68
C ALA A 302 -1.89 -12.53 12.01
N SER A 303 -1.43 -13.08 10.88
CA SER A 303 -0.59 -12.36 9.94
C SER A 303 -1.49 -11.32 9.31
N ILE A 304 -1.60 -10.17 9.99
CA ILE A 304 -2.01 -8.93 9.32
C ILE A 304 -1.00 -8.83 8.19
N ILE A 305 -1.41 -9.09 6.95
CA ILE A 305 -0.61 -8.78 5.77
C ILE A 305 -1.41 -7.72 5.05
N THR A 306 -1.14 -6.48 5.41
CA THR A 306 -1.68 -5.35 4.68
C THR A 306 -0.86 -5.19 3.40
N SER A 307 -1.53 -5.06 2.26
CA SER A 307 -0.83 -4.80 1.01
C SER A 307 -1.25 -3.48 0.40
N SER A 308 -0.30 -2.74 -0.14
CA SER A 308 -0.53 -1.45 -0.77
C SER A 308 -0.02 -1.51 -2.19
N PHE A 309 -0.77 -1.01 -3.17
CA PHE A 309 -0.27 -0.72 -4.50
C PHE A 309 -0.33 0.80 -4.71
N ASN A 310 0.81 1.44 -4.95
CA ASN A 310 0.88 2.87 -5.24
C ASN A 310 1.19 3.11 -6.73
N ASP A 311 0.90 4.32 -7.21
CA ASP A 311 1.19 4.74 -8.58
C ASP A 311 2.61 5.33 -8.68
N SER A 312 3.35 4.96 -9.73
CA SER A 312 4.67 5.50 -10.06
C SER A 312 4.66 6.41 -11.30
N SER A 313 3.55 6.55 -12.03
CA SER A 313 3.53 7.46 -13.19
C SER A 313 2.15 7.93 -13.67
N LEU A 314 2.10 9.16 -14.20
CA LEU A 314 0.92 9.82 -14.77
C LEU A 314 0.42 9.23 -16.12
N LEU A 315 1.05 8.16 -16.64
CA LEU A 315 0.99 7.81 -18.08
C LEU A 315 0.12 6.60 -18.46
N SER A 316 -0.33 5.78 -17.52
CA SER A 316 -1.02 4.53 -17.87
C SER A 316 -2.48 4.53 -17.44
N SER A 317 -3.42 4.65 -18.40
CA SER A 317 -4.82 4.30 -18.17
C SER A 317 -5.24 3.16 -19.08
N SER A 318 -5.82 2.11 -18.51
CA SER A 318 -6.61 1.15 -19.26
C SER A 318 -8.09 1.55 -19.16
N SER A 319 -8.66 2.06 -20.25
CA SER A 319 -10.10 1.98 -20.46
C SER A 319 -10.33 1.32 -21.82
N SER A 320 -10.78 0.07 -21.81
CA SER A 320 -11.36 -0.59 -22.97
C SER A 320 -12.74 -0.02 -23.25
N SER A 321 -12.81 1.20 -23.79
CA SER A 321 -14.03 1.67 -24.46
C SER A 321 -14.03 1.07 -25.86
N SER A 322 -14.64 -0.10 -26.03
CA SER A 322 -14.99 -0.64 -27.34
C SER A 322 -16.13 0.18 -27.94
N SER A 323 -15.86 1.41 -28.37
CA SER A 323 -16.68 2.08 -29.36
C SER A 323 -16.40 1.42 -30.71
N ARG A 324 -17.23 0.45 -31.09
CA ARG A 324 -17.27 -0.03 -32.48
C ARG A 324 -17.44 1.20 -33.39
N PRO A 325 -16.62 1.36 -34.45
CA PRO A 325 -16.88 2.37 -35.45
C PRO A 325 -18.23 2.04 -36.09
N SER A 326 -19.16 2.98 -36.06
CA SER A 326 -20.32 2.95 -36.94
C SER A 326 -19.79 2.91 -38.37
N SER A 327 -20.07 1.81 -39.07
CA SER A 327 -19.82 1.69 -40.49
C SER A 327 -20.60 2.79 -41.21
N SER A 328 -19.89 3.81 -41.69
CA SER A 328 -20.41 4.73 -42.69
C SER A 328 -20.56 3.97 -44.01
N SER A 329 -21.74 3.42 -44.26
CA SER A 329 -22.12 3.00 -45.61
C SER A 329 -22.34 4.25 -46.45
N SER A 330 -21.38 4.49 -47.33
CA SER A 330 -21.45 5.41 -48.46
C SER A 330 -22.72 5.20 -49.27
N SER A 331 -23.61 6.18 -49.29
CA SER A 331 -24.66 6.28 -50.31
C SER A 331 -24.02 6.79 -51.60
N SER A 332 -23.81 5.87 -52.55
CA SER A 332 -23.51 6.19 -53.94
C SER A 332 -24.74 6.82 -54.59
N SER A 333 -24.71 8.14 -54.83
CA SER A 333 -25.63 8.83 -55.71
C SER A 333 -25.21 8.60 -57.16
N SER A 334 -25.82 7.60 -57.79
CA SER A 334 -25.76 7.43 -59.25
C SER A 334 -26.71 8.42 -59.92
N SER A 335 -26.13 9.33 -60.69
CA SER A 335 -26.77 10.10 -61.73
C SER A 335 -27.38 9.19 -62.81
N SER A 336 -28.64 9.40 -63.16
CA SER A 336 -29.17 9.01 -64.46
C SER A 336 -30.21 10.02 -64.91
N SER A 337 -29.85 10.75 -65.96
CA SER A 337 -30.64 11.66 -66.75
C SER A 337 -31.70 10.90 -67.55
N SER A 338 -32.94 11.41 -67.57
CA SER A 338 -33.87 11.47 -68.71
C SER A 338 -35.06 12.32 -68.28
#